data_AF-A0ABD0PXQ3-F1
#
_entry.id   AF-A0ABD0PXQ3-F1
#
_cell.length_a   1.000
_cell.length_b   1.000
_cell.length_c   1.000
_cell.angle_alpha   90.00
_cell.angle_beta   90.00
_cell.angle_gamma   90.00
#
_symmetry.space_group_name_H-M   'P 1'
#
loop_
_entity.id
_entity.type
_entity.pdbx_description
1 polymer ?
#
loop_
_entity_poly.entity_id
_entity_poly.type
_entity_poly.pdbx_seq_one_letter_code
_entity_poly.pdbx_strand_id
1 'polypeptide(L)'
;MAVSKTTLKTLFGVYGVIPRQTLLLPSTLRCSVILSTRSIYERDYRRPGQPPDTRWPWQKIQFDFSKGVEGIKKHMGLLKDEFVQRWTGPEGRPLIEHMLEQTRVQWEFRGPESLNQWVVSSDQEIGGRSEAYIKLGKNNTTCLLYGTLCSAPPRDGETRYSGYCTLRSKQPLVSTEIQHFSISP
;
A
#
# COMPACT_ATOMS: atom_id res chain seq x y z
N MET A 1 -39.49 30.68 30.13
CA MET A 1 -40.41 30.47 28.99
C MET A 1 -39.63 30.67 27.71
N ALA A 2 -39.70 29.89 26.64
CA ALA A 2 -40.06 28.51 26.41
C ALA A 2 -39.32 28.13 25.11
N VAL A 3 -38.60 27.02 25.11
CA VAL A 3 -37.79 26.52 23.99
C VAL A 3 -38.72 25.77 23.03
N SER A 4 -38.79 26.20 21.77
CA SER A 4 -39.57 25.54 20.73
C SER A 4 -38.82 24.30 20.19
N LYS A 5 -39.51 23.17 20.23
CA LYS A 5 -39.05 21.83 19.82
C LYS A 5 -39.30 21.63 18.32
N THR A 6 -38.30 21.17 17.57
CA THR A 6 -38.45 20.70 16.19
C THR A 6 -38.30 19.18 16.14
N THR A 7 -39.39 18.50 15.83
CA THR A 7 -39.52 17.06 15.55
C THR A 7 -39.29 16.77 14.08
N LEU A 8 -38.39 15.83 13.75
CA LEU A 8 -38.31 15.19 12.44
C LEU A 8 -38.77 13.74 12.57
N LYS A 9 -39.87 13.41 11.87
CA LYS A 9 -40.47 12.08 11.79
C LYS A 9 -39.95 11.37 10.53
N THR A 10 -39.43 10.17 10.71
CA THR A 10 -39.00 9.25 9.66
C THR A 10 -40.17 8.35 9.25
N LEU A 11 -40.44 8.22 7.95
CA LEU A 11 -41.38 7.24 7.39
C LEU A 11 -40.66 6.41 6.33
N PHE A 12 -40.55 5.11 6.57
CA PHE A 12 -40.34 4.10 5.54
C PHE A 12 -41.61 3.25 5.46
N GLY A 13 -42.32 3.35 4.34
CA GLY A 13 -43.16 2.26 3.82
C GLY A 13 -42.31 1.36 2.90
N VAL A 14 -42.77 0.29 2.27
CA VAL A 14 -44.04 -0.43 2.10
C VAL A 14 -43.62 -1.87 1.71
N TYR A 15 -44.56 -2.83 1.73
CA TYR A 15 -44.66 -4.13 1.03
C TYR A 15 -45.04 -5.19 2.08
N GLY A 16 -46.10 -5.98 2.00
CA GLY A 16 -47.09 -6.32 0.99
C GLY A 16 -47.86 -7.54 1.56
N VAL A 17 -49.10 -7.76 1.17
CA VAL A 17 -50.13 -8.57 1.86
C VAL A 17 -50.28 -9.99 1.25
N ILE A 18 -50.22 -11.05 2.10
CA ILE A 18 -51.08 -12.29 2.25
C ILE A 18 -51.37 -13.16 0.96
N PRO A 19 -51.27 -14.52 0.97
CA PRO A 19 -52.19 -15.36 1.76
C PRO A 19 -51.74 -16.70 2.38
N ARG A 20 -52.54 -17.05 3.40
CA ARG A 20 -52.69 -18.37 4.05
C ARG A 20 -53.51 -19.32 3.17
N GLN A 21 -53.10 -20.59 3.16
CA GLN A 21 -53.87 -21.84 3.37
C GLN A 21 -53.04 -22.98 2.73
N THR A 22 -52.84 -24.12 3.37
CA THR A 22 -53.81 -25.22 3.33
C THR A 22 -53.66 -26.10 4.58
N LEU A 23 -54.82 -26.47 5.12
CA LEU A 23 -55.03 -27.50 6.13
C LEU A 23 -54.39 -28.83 5.71
N LEU A 24 -53.89 -29.61 6.66
CA LEU A 24 -54.25 -31.01 6.94
C LEU A 24 -53.27 -31.60 7.98
N LEU A 25 -53.77 -31.84 9.18
CA LEU A 25 -53.21 -32.75 10.20
C LEU A 25 -53.19 -34.20 9.64
N PRO A 26 -52.29 -35.12 10.07
CA PRO A 26 -52.18 -35.51 11.48
C PRO A 26 -50.77 -35.84 12.02
N SER A 27 -50.71 -35.86 13.36
CA SER A 27 -49.80 -36.61 14.22
C SER A 27 -48.60 -37.31 13.56
N THR A 28 -47.39 -36.87 13.88
CA THR A 28 -46.48 -37.54 14.84
C THR A 28 -45.08 -36.93 14.75
N LEU A 29 -44.43 -36.84 15.91
CA LEU A 29 -43.00 -36.58 16.13
C LEU A 29 -42.49 -35.15 15.87
N ARG A 30 -42.38 -34.41 16.99
CA ARG A 30 -41.60 -33.20 17.16
C ARG A 30 -40.13 -33.45 16.84
N CYS A 31 -39.60 -32.81 15.80
CA CYS A 31 -38.18 -32.52 15.71
C CYS A 31 -38.01 -31.18 14.99
N SER A 32 -37.93 -30.10 15.77
CA SER A 32 -37.46 -28.81 15.28
C SER A 32 -36.10 -28.54 15.90
N VAL A 33 -35.09 -28.66 15.05
CA VAL A 33 -33.72 -28.16 15.25
C VAL A 33 -33.82 -26.71 15.71
N ILE A 34 -33.42 -26.42 16.94
CA ILE A 34 -33.28 -25.05 17.43
C ILE A 34 -32.01 -24.49 16.80
N LEU A 35 -32.18 -23.65 15.78
CA LEU A 35 -31.17 -22.67 15.36
C LEU A 35 -30.82 -21.80 16.57
N SER A 36 -29.66 -22.06 17.18
CA SER A 36 -29.12 -21.25 18.25
C SER A 36 -28.52 -19.97 17.66
N THR A 37 -29.29 -18.90 17.70
CA THR A 37 -28.78 -17.53 17.56
C THR A 37 -27.93 -17.20 18.80
N ARG A 38 -26.62 -17.50 18.73
CA ARG A 38 -25.66 -17.05 19.76
C ARG A 38 -25.48 -15.54 19.62
N SER A 39 -25.97 -14.79 20.61
CA SER A 39 -25.72 -13.36 20.75
C SER A 39 -24.26 -13.10 21.13
N ILE A 40 -23.73 -12.00 20.60
CA ILE A 40 -22.32 -11.54 20.61
C ILE A 40 -21.92 -10.95 21.99
N TYR A 41 -22.44 -11.52 23.08
CA TYR A 41 -21.95 -11.21 24.43
C TYR A 41 -21.28 -12.46 24.97
N GLU A 42 -19.98 -12.52 24.77
CA GLU A 42 -19.10 -13.53 25.30
C GLU A 42 -19.28 -13.58 26.82
N ARG A 43 -19.94 -14.63 27.31
CA ARG A 43 -20.06 -14.86 28.75
C ARG A 43 -18.69 -15.30 29.22
N ASP A 44 -17.99 -14.44 29.93
CA ASP A 44 -16.74 -14.78 30.63
C ASP A 44 -16.91 -16.15 31.32
N TYR A 45 -15.91 -17.03 31.16
CA TYR A 45 -15.95 -18.37 31.73
C TYR A 45 -16.24 -18.32 33.23
N ARG A 46 -17.31 -19.00 33.66
CA ARG A 46 -17.77 -19.01 35.06
C ARG A 46 -17.43 -20.35 35.71
N ARG A 47 -16.61 -20.32 36.77
CA ARG A 47 -16.47 -21.49 37.65
C ARG A 47 -17.78 -21.72 38.43
N PRO A 48 -18.24 -22.98 38.58
CA PRO A 48 -19.43 -23.28 39.38
C PRO A 48 -19.29 -22.72 40.80
N GLY A 49 -20.30 -21.95 41.26
CA GLY A 49 -20.34 -21.36 42.61
C GLY A 49 -19.98 -19.87 42.70
N GLN A 50 -19.47 -19.24 41.64
CA GLN A 50 -19.14 -17.81 41.69
C GLN A 50 -20.38 -16.94 41.40
N PRO A 51 -20.72 -15.91 42.20
CA PRO A 51 -21.87 -15.04 41.94
C PRO A 51 -21.69 -14.22 40.64
N PRO A 52 -22.79 -13.82 39.97
CA PRO A 52 -22.71 -13.06 38.73
C PRO A 52 -22.08 -11.68 38.99
N ASP A 53 -21.03 -11.35 38.24
CA ASP A 53 -20.48 -9.99 38.29
C ASP A 53 -21.48 -9.02 37.65
N THR A 54 -22.08 -8.17 38.48
CA THR A 54 -23.12 -7.21 38.08
C THR A 54 -22.52 -5.86 37.66
N ARG A 55 -21.19 -5.71 37.73
CA ARG A 55 -20.50 -4.48 37.34
C ARG A 55 -20.56 -4.27 35.83
N TRP A 56 -20.80 -3.03 35.44
CA TRP A 56 -20.82 -2.65 34.02
C TRP A 56 -19.41 -2.77 33.42
N PRO A 57 -19.26 -3.10 32.13
CA PRO A 57 -17.94 -3.36 31.52
C PRO A 57 -16.92 -2.24 31.74
N TRP A 58 -17.33 -0.98 31.70
CA TRP A 58 -16.46 0.19 31.94
C TRP A 58 -16.00 0.34 33.40
N GLN A 59 -16.72 -0.23 34.38
CA GLN A 59 -16.31 -0.23 35.79
C GLN A 59 -15.23 -1.29 36.07
N LYS A 60 -15.06 -2.26 35.17
CA LYS A 60 -14.02 -3.31 35.28
C LYS A 60 -12.65 -2.85 34.77
N ILE A 61 -12.61 -1.75 34.01
CA ILE A 61 -11.40 -1.27 33.36
C ILE A 61 -10.68 -0.28 34.28
N GLN A 62 -9.64 -0.73 34.97
CA GLN A 62 -8.70 0.16 35.64
C GLN A 62 -7.58 0.55 34.67
N PHE A 63 -7.66 1.74 34.10
CA PHE A 63 -6.62 2.28 33.23
C PHE A 63 -5.46 2.85 34.04
N ASP A 64 -4.44 2.01 34.27
CA ASP A 64 -3.16 2.46 34.81
C ASP A 64 -2.28 2.99 33.66
N PHE A 65 -2.33 4.30 33.41
CA PHE A 65 -1.51 4.94 32.36
C PHE A 65 -0.01 4.68 32.54
N SER A 66 0.47 4.60 33.79
CA SER A 66 1.87 4.26 34.11
C SER A 66 2.26 2.87 33.58
N LYS A 67 1.41 1.86 33.82
CA LYS A 67 1.62 0.50 33.31
C LYS A 67 1.54 0.44 31.78
N GLY A 68 0.65 1.23 31.17
CA GLY A 68 0.55 1.34 29.71
C GLY A 68 1.82 1.89 29.07
N VAL A 69 2.36 2.99 29.61
CA VAL A 69 3.60 3.62 29.12
C VAL A 69 4.80 2.69 29.32
N GLU A 70 4.90 2.02 30.46
CA GLU A 70 5.94 1.01 30.71
C GLU A 70 5.86 -0.16 29.72
N GLY A 71 4.64 -0.62 29.41
CA GLY A 71 4.40 -1.62 28.37
C GLY A 71 4.90 -1.14 27.01
N ILE A 72 4.49 0.04 26.57
CA ILE A 72 4.89 0.62 25.27
C ILE A 72 6.41 0.79 25.18
N LYS A 73 7.06 1.28 26.25
CA LYS A 73 8.52 1.44 26.30
C LYS A 73 9.26 0.12 26.09
N LYS A 74 8.79 -0.97 26.72
CA LYS A 74 9.38 -2.31 26.55
C LYS A 74 9.27 -2.79 25.11
N HIS A 75 8.08 -2.67 24.51
CA HIS A 75 7.85 -3.11 23.13
C HIS A 75 8.62 -2.26 22.11
N MET A 76 8.70 -0.94 22.32
CA MET A 76 9.53 -0.07 21.48
C MET A 76 11.03 -0.35 21.63
N GLY A 77 11.49 -0.76 22.82
CA GLY A 77 12.88 -1.19 23.03
C GLY A 77 13.22 -2.44 22.21
N LEU A 78 12.38 -3.48 22.30
CA LEU A 78 12.56 -4.72 21.53
C LEU A 78 12.53 -4.46 20.02
N LEU A 79 11.55 -3.65 19.56
CA LEU A 79 11.45 -3.28 18.15
C LEU A 79 12.67 -2.49 17.70
N LYS A 80 13.15 -1.54 18.51
CA LYS A 80 14.38 -0.80 18.22
C LYS A 80 15.57 -1.76 18.09
N ASP A 81 15.72 -2.72 18.99
CA ASP A 81 16.85 -3.64 18.98
C ASP A 81 16.84 -4.56 17.74
N GLU A 82 15.68 -5.10 17.37
CA GLU A 82 15.52 -5.90 16.15
C GLU A 82 15.83 -5.08 14.89
N PHE A 83 15.32 -3.84 14.81
CA PHE A 83 15.59 -2.96 13.68
C PHE A 83 17.06 -2.53 13.64
N VAL A 84 17.66 -2.11 14.75
CA VAL A 84 19.08 -1.67 14.77
C VAL A 84 20.02 -2.80 14.38
N GLN A 85 19.76 -4.03 14.85
CA GLN A 85 20.55 -5.20 14.47
C GLN A 85 20.43 -5.49 12.97
N ARG A 86 19.21 -5.39 12.40
CA ARG A 86 18.97 -5.58 10.96
C ARG A 86 19.62 -4.49 10.08
N TRP A 87 19.81 -3.31 10.64
CA TRP A 87 20.47 -2.17 9.97
C TRP A 87 22.00 -2.16 10.12
N THR A 88 22.54 -3.18 10.78
CA THR A 88 23.97 -3.49 10.71
C THR A 88 24.17 -4.40 9.50
N GLY A 89 25.02 -3.99 8.56
CA GLY A 89 25.29 -4.72 7.32
C GLY A 89 25.97 -6.07 7.56
N PRO A 90 26.08 -6.92 6.52
CA PRO A 90 26.62 -8.27 6.62
C PRO A 90 28.06 -8.37 7.16
N GLU A 91 28.82 -7.27 7.15
CA GLU A 91 30.20 -7.19 7.69
C GLU A 91 30.29 -6.54 9.08
N GLY A 92 29.16 -6.28 9.75
CA GLY A 92 29.13 -5.59 11.04
C GLY A 92 29.29 -4.06 10.96
N ARG A 93 29.38 -3.50 9.75
CA ARG A 93 29.39 -2.04 9.50
C ARG A 93 27.96 -1.49 9.42
N PRO A 94 27.69 -0.23 9.81
CA PRO A 94 26.37 0.36 9.64
C PRO A 94 25.95 0.32 8.16
N LEU A 95 24.69 -0.01 7.87
CA LEU A 95 24.16 -0.10 6.50
C LEU A 95 24.45 1.17 5.67
N ILE A 96 24.49 2.34 6.32
CA ILE A 96 24.81 3.61 5.67
C ILE A 96 26.21 3.58 5.05
N GLU A 97 27.22 3.08 5.77
CA GLU A 97 28.59 2.96 5.25
C GLU A 97 28.64 1.97 4.08
N HIS A 98 27.95 0.83 4.21
CA HIS A 98 27.89 -0.16 3.13
C HIS A 98 27.21 0.39 1.86
N MET A 99 26.12 1.15 2.02
CA MET A 99 25.43 1.79 0.90
C MET A 99 26.28 2.89 0.25
N LEU A 100 27.07 3.62 1.05
CA LEU A 100 28.00 4.63 0.54
C LEU A 100 29.19 3.97 -0.20
N GLU A 101 29.77 2.91 0.34
CA GLU A 101 30.80 2.09 -0.32
C GLU A 101 30.30 1.48 -1.65
N GLN A 102 29.00 1.20 -1.74
CA GLN A 102 28.35 0.69 -2.95
C GLN A 102 27.95 1.77 -3.96
N THR A 103 28.19 3.06 -3.68
CA THR A 103 27.87 4.15 -4.62
C THR A 103 28.78 4.06 -5.85
N ARG A 104 28.34 3.31 -6.86
CA ARG A 104 29.05 3.11 -8.13
C ARG A 104 28.49 4.04 -9.19
N VAL A 105 29.38 4.70 -9.91
CA VAL A 105 29.01 5.45 -11.12
C VAL A 105 28.57 4.44 -12.19
N GLN A 106 27.27 4.41 -12.49
CA GLN A 106 26.72 3.49 -13.49
C GLN A 106 26.92 3.98 -14.92
N TRP A 107 26.85 5.29 -15.13
CA TRP A 107 27.02 5.91 -16.45
C TRP A 107 28.02 7.04 -16.37
N GLU A 108 28.98 7.01 -17.28
CA GLU A 108 29.97 8.07 -17.43
C GLU A 108 30.18 8.34 -18.93
N PHE A 109 30.25 9.61 -19.28
CA PHE A 109 30.53 10.04 -20.64
C PHE A 109 32.04 10.14 -20.82
N ARG A 110 32.65 9.06 -21.31
CA ARG A 110 34.08 8.97 -21.62
C ARG A 110 34.24 8.77 -23.13
N GLY A 111 33.90 9.80 -23.90
CA GLY A 111 34.03 9.78 -25.35
C GLY A 111 32.79 9.28 -26.13
N PRO A 112 32.86 9.26 -27.47
CA PRO A 112 31.72 9.09 -28.36
C PRO A 112 31.01 7.74 -28.23
N GLU A 113 31.72 6.70 -27.81
CA GLU A 113 31.15 5.37 -27.60
C GLU A 113 30.10 5.36 -26.49
N SER A 114 30.25 6.21 -25.47
CA SER A 114 29.27 6.37 -24.39
C SER A 114 27.90 6.81 -24.93
N LEU A 115 27.84 7.54 -26.06
CA LEU A 115 26.56 7.93 -26.66
C LEU A 115 25.73 6.73 -27.09
N ASN A 116 26.37 5.63 -27.49
CA ASN A 116 25.69 4.40 -27.92
C ASN A 116 24.96 3.70 -26.76
N GLN A 117 25.28 4.02 -25.51
CA GLN A 117 24.59 3.53 -24.32
C GLN A 117 23.26 4.24 -24.08
N TRP A 118 22.99 5.33 -24.80
CA TRP A 118 21.78 6.13 -24.66
C TRP A 118 20.92 6.02 -25.92
N VAL A 119 19.62 6.11 -25.72
CA VAL A 119 18.60 6.08 -26.77
C VAL A 119 17.79 7.36 -26.64
N VAL A 120 17.79 8.15 -27.71
CA VAL A 120 16.94 9.34 -27.83
C VAL A 120 15.75 8.96 -28.71
N SER A 121 14.54 9.23 -28.22
CA SER A 121 13.30 9.05 -28.99
C SER A 121 12.44 10.30 -28.88
N SER A 122 11.71 10.62 -29.94
CA SER A 122 10.89 11.82 -30.05
C SER A 122 9.52 11.49 -30.65
N ASP A 123 8.60 12.44 -30.59
CA ASP A 123 7.29 12.32 -31.25
C ASP A 123 7.37 12.18 -32.78
N GLN A 124 8.52 12.48 -33.40
CA GLN A 124 8.79 12.29 -34.82
C GLN A 124 8.53 10.85 -35.30
N GLU A 125 8.74 9.85 -34.44
CA GLU A 125 8.44 8.44 -34.75
C GLU A 125 6.94 8.20 -35.02
N ILE A 126 6.07 9.06 -34.46
CA ILE A 126 4.60 9.02 -34.59
C ILE A 126 4.13 10.18 -35.52
N GLY A 127 5.05 10.80 -36.28
CA GLY A 127 4.72 11.92 -37.19
C GLY A 127 4.68 13.30 -36.54
N GLY A 128 5.08 13.41 -35.27
CA GLY A 128 5.27 14.69 -34.58
C GLY A 128 6.39 15.55 -35.19
N ARG A 129 6.49 16.79 -34.73
CA ARG A 129 7.45 17.79 -35.22
C ARG A 129 8.58 18.09 -34.24
N SER A 130 8.66 17.35 -33.14
CA SER A 130 9.73 17.50 -32.17
C SER A 130 10.92 16.66 -32.59
N GLU A 131 12.10 17.25 -32.45
CA GLU A 131 13.38 16.61 -32.75
C GLU A 131 14.27 16.71 -31.52
N ALA A 132 14.99 15.64 -31.21
CA ALA A 132 15.91 15.58 -30.08
C ALA A 132 17.19 14.88 -30.48
N TYR A 133 18.31 15.46 -30.05
CA TYR A 133 19.65 15.03 -30.39
C TYR A 133 20.53 15.06 -29.14
N ILE A 134 21.51 14.17 -29.13
CA ILE A 134 22.50 14.07 -28.07
C ILE A 134 23.89 14.31 -28.66
N LYS A 135 24.72 15.07 -27.96
CA LYS A 135 26.09 15.35 -28.36
C LYS A 135 26.99 15.44 -27.14
N LEU A 136 28.26 15.08 -27.30
CA LEU A 136 29.26 15.32 -26.27
C LEU A 136 29.71 16.78 -26.25
N GLY A 137 29.92 17.30 -25.04
CA GLY A 137 30.56 18.59 -24.82
C GLY A 137 31.99 18.60 -25.37
N LYS A 138 32.54 19.80 -25.57
CA LYS A 138 33.89 19.98 -26.15
C LYS A 138 35.00 19.24 -25.39
N ASN A 139 34.80 19.01 -24.10
CA ASN A 139 35.75 18.33 -23.21
C ASN A 139 35.56 16.81 -23.19
N ASN A 140 34.62 16.25 -23.97
CA ASN A 140 34.25 14.83 -24.01
C ASN A 140 33.79 14.20 -22.69
N THR A 141 33.63 15.00 -21.63
CA THR A 141 33.23 14.57 -20.27
C THR A 141 31.76 14.78 -19.97
N THR A 142 31.10 15.70 -20.68
CA THR A 142 29.70 16.04 -20.47
C THR A 142 28.87 15.70 -21.69
N CYS A 143 27.59 15.42 -21.45
CA CYS A 143 26.61 15.16 -22.49
C CYS A 143 25.61 16.32 -22.55
N LEU A 144 25.33 16.79 -23.76
CA LEU A 144 24.34 17.81 -24.05
C LEU A 144 23.20 17.19 -24.86
N LEU A 145 21.99 17.27 -24.31
CA LEU A 145 20.75 17.01 -25.02
C LEU A 145 20.22 18.34 -25.57
N TYR A 146 19.89 18.38 -26.86
CA TYR A 146 19.38 19.56 -27.53
C TYR A 146 18.41 19.17 -28.64
N GLY A 147 17.59 20.12 -29.09
CA GLY A 147 16.60 19.86 -30.12
C GLY A 147 15.50 20.92 -30.16
N THR A 148 14.44 20.61 -30.88
CA THR A 148 13.28 21.48 -31.08
C THR A 148 12.05 20.77 -30.54
N LEU A 149 11.31 21.41 -29.64
CA LEU A 149 10.06 20.85 -29.09
C LEU A 149 8.86 21.52 -29.76
N CYS A 150 7.96 20.75 -30.33
CA CYS A 150 6.74 21.24 -30.96
C CYS A 150 5.52 20.52 -30.41
N SER A 151 4.61 21.27 -29.77
CA SER A 151 3.38 20.70 -29.17
C SER A 151 2.21 20.55 -30.14
N ALA A 152 2.37 20.99 -31.38
CA ALA A 152 1.29 21.05 -32.34
C ALA A 152 1.10 19.70 -33.06
N PRO A 153 -0.05 19.02 -32.85
CA PRO A 153 -0.25 17.63 -33.22
C PRO A 153 -0.20 17.38 -34.73
N PRO A 154 0.21 16.17 -35.16
CA PRO A 154 0.19 15.79 -36.56
C PRO A 154 -1.26 15.68 -37.08
N ARG A 155 -1.42 15.80 -38.41
CA ARG A 155 -2.73 15.79 -39.08
C ARG A 155 -3.25 14.37 -39.36
N ASP A 156 -3.02 13.44 -38.44
CA ASP A 156 -3.39 12.03 -38.58
C ASP A 156 -4.81 11.75 -38.06
N GLY A 157 -5.43 12.69 -37.34
CA GLY A 157 -6.81 12.58 -36.83
C GLY A 157 -6.95 11.73 -35.56
N GLU A 158 -5.95 10.92 -35.20
CA GLU A 158 -5.92 10.12 -33.98
C GLU A 158 -5.14 10.79 -32.83
N THR A 159 -3.96 11.33 -33.15
CA THR A 159 -3.04 11.92 -32.18
C THR A 159 -3.53 13.30 -31.72
N ARG A 160 -3.92 13.41 -30.45
CA ARG A 160 -4.41 14.67 -29.85
C ARG A 160 -3.31 15.55 -29.26
N TYR A 161 -2.20 14.95 -28.85
CA TYR A 161 -1.10 15.64 -28.16
C TYR A 161 0.23 15.27 -28.80
N SER A 162 1.13 16.24 -28.84
CA SER A 162 2.52 16.10 -29.31
C SER A 162 3.42 16.99 -28.46
N GLY A 163 4.73 16.95 -28.69
CA GLY A 163 5.70 17.69 -27.90
C GLY A 163 6.32 16.84 -26.81
N TYR A 164 6.74 15.62 -27.14
CA TYR A 164 7.55 14.81 -26.23
C TYR A 164 8.89 14.45 -26.84
N CYS A 165 9.90 14.42 -25.99
CA CYS A 165 11.24 13.91 -26.28
C CYS A 165 11.73 13.16 -25.04
N THR A 166 12.38 12.02 -25.23
CA THR A 166 12.88 11.21 -24.12
C THR A 166 14.33 10.78 -24.37
N LEU A 167 15.11 10.81 -23.30
CA LEU A 167 16.46 10.26 -23.24
C LEU A 167 16.45 9.06 -22.29
N ARG A 168 16.84 7.88 -22.76
CA ARG A 168 16.83 6.63 -22.00
C ARG A 168 18.20 5.97 -22.03
N SER A 169 18.72 5.56 -20.87
CA SER A 169 19.90 4.70 -20.79
C SER A 169 19.55 3.26 -21.12
N LYS A 170 20.41 2.56 -21.85
CA LYS A 170 20.34 1.10 -21.98
C LYS A 170 20.66 0.49 -20.62
N GLN A 171 19.83 -0.46 -20.20
CA GLN A 171 20.10 -1.18 -18.95
C GLN A 171 21.41 -1.95 -19.11
N PRO A 172 22.36 -1.81 -18.17
CA PRO A 172 23.54 -2.65 -18.18
C PRO A 172 23.08 -4.09 -17.96
N LEU A 173 23.54 -5.01 -18.82
CA LEU A 173 23.31 -6.44 -18.68
C LEU A 173 24.13 -6.97 -17.49
N VAL A 174 23.80 -6.54 -16.28
CA VAL A 174 24.28 -7.21 -15.08
C VAL A 174 23.33 -8.37 -14.87
N SER A 175 23.85 -9.60 -14.97
CA SER A 175 23.12 -10.79 -14.57
C SER A 175 22.64 -10.58 -13.14
N THR A 176 21.34 -10.37 -12.95
CA THR A 176 20.71 -10.55 -11.65
C THR A 176 20.78 -12.03 -11.34
N GLU A 177 21.93 -12.49 -10.87
CA GLU A 177 22.00 -13.73 -10.11
C GLU A 177 21.12 -13.52 -8.89
N ILE A 178 19.93 -14.11 -8.93
CA ILE A 178 19.04 -14.20 -7.78
C ILE A 178 19.82 -15.03 -6.75
N GLN A 179 20.56 -14.37 -5.85
CA GLN A 179 21.17 -15.04 -4.71
C GLN A 179 20.03 -15.52 -3.83
N HIS A 180 19.75 -16.82 -3.93
CA HIS A 180 18.80 -17.53 -3.10
C HIS A 180 19.38 -17.51 -1.67
N PHE A 181 18.98 -16.55 -0.85
CA PHE A 181 19.33 -16.53 0.56
C PHE A 181 18.67 -17.74 1.22
N SER A 182 19.43 -18.82 1.38
CA SER A 182 19.02 -19.93 2.23
C SER A 182 19.00 -19.43 3.67
N ILE A 183 17.82 -19.12 4.19
CA ILE A 183 17.59 -19.03 5.62
C ILE A 183 17.68 -20.48 6.11
N SER A 184 18.84 -20.87 6.63
CA SER A 184 19.00 -22.12 7.36
C SER A 184 18.18 -22.02 8.67
N PRO A 185 17.42 -23.08 9.02
CA PRO A 185 16.55 -23.11 10.19
C PRO A 185 17.30 -23.08 11.52
#